data_AF-A0A969VJT5-F1
#
_entry.id   AF-A0A969VJT5-F1
#
_cell.length_a   1.000
_cell.length_b   1.000
_cell.length_c   1.000
_cell.angle_alpha   90.00
_cell.angle_beta   90.00
_cell.angle_gamma   90.00
#
_symmetry.space_group_name_H-M   'P 1'
#
loop_
_entity.id
_entity.type
_entity.pdbx_description
1 polymer ?
#
loop_
_entity_poly.entity_id
_entity_poly.type
_entity_poly.pdbx_seq_one_letter_code
_entity_poly.pdbx_strand_id
1 'polypeptide(L)' 'MLDRVRKLEAARAAPRSPIELTYGSFDAFEDQTLALIDEGKLDRGDMVAVLTALRRWHTDRLWGGWRYRGDGSPEYGR' A
#
# COMPACT_ATOMS: atom_id res chain seq x y z
N MET A 1 21.76 1.93 -20.84
CA MET A 1 20.81 2.93 -21.39
C MET A 1 19.35 2.61 -21.03
N LEU A 2 18.94 1.33 -21.04
CA LEU A 2 17.60 0.87 -20.62
C LEU A 2 17.22 1.25 -19.17
N ASP A 3 18.19 1.21 -18.25
CA ASP A 3 17.95 1.48 -16.82
C ASP A 3 17.51 2.93 -16.53
N ARG A 4 18.11 3.90 -17.25
CA ARG A 4 17.73 5.32 -17.18
C ARG A 4 16.31 5.56 -17.67
N VAL A 5 15.89 4.86 -18.73
CA VAL A 5 14.53 4.97 -19.28
C VAL A 5 13.50 4.37 -18.31
N ARG A 6 13.77 3.19 -17.74
CA ARG A 6 12.90 2.59 -16.71
C ARG A 6 12.74 3.47 -15.48
N LYS A 7 13.82 4.12 -15.04
CA LYS A 7 13.80 5.04 -13.89
C LYS A 7 12.99 6.31 -14.19
N LEU A 8 13.04 6.80 -15.42
CA LEU A 8 12.22 7.93 -15.89
C LEU A 8 10.74 7.56 -16.03
N GLU A 9 10.42 6.36 -16.51
CA GLU A 9 9.04 5.87 -16.56
C GLU A 9 8.46 5.64 -15.16
N ALA A 10 9.24 5.08 -14.24
CA ALA A 10 8.86 4.94 -12.83
C ALA A 10 8.65 6.30 -12.14
N ALA A 11 9.47 7.31 -12.48
CA ALA A 11 9.32 8.68 -11.98
C ALA A 11 8.10 9.42 -12.56
N ARG A 12 7.53 8.94 -13.68
CA ARG A 12 6.34 9.51 -14.33
C ARG A 12 5.04 8.87 -13.84
N ALA A 13 5.12 7.67 -13.26
CA ALA A 13 3.99 7.05 -12.60
C ALA A 13 3.59 7.87 -11.37
N ALA A 14 2.28 8.10 -11.19
CA ALA A 14 1.79 8.63 -9.93
C ALA A 14 2.32 7.74 -8.79
N PRO A 15 2.85 8.32 -7.70
CA PRO A 15 3.36 7.52 -6.60
C PRO A 15 2.23 6.61 -6.11
N ARG A 16 2.55 5.32 -5.93
CA ARG A 16 1.59 4.29 -5.52
C ARG A 16 1.87 3.89 -4.08
N SER A 17 0.82 3.71 -3.31
CA SER A 17 0.95 3.19 -1.96
C SER A 17 1.46 1.74 -1.99
N PRO A 18 2.08 1.24 -0.89
CA PRO A 18 2.45 -0.17 -0.78
C PRO A 18 1.28 -1.13 -1.02
N ILE A 19 0.07 -0.76 -0.60
CA ILE A 19 -1.15 -1.55 -0.83
C ILE A 19 -1.43 -1.68 -2.33
N GLU A 20 -1.41 -0.58 -3.08
CA GLU A 20 -1.60 -0.63 -4.54
C GLU A 20 -0.49 -1.40 -5.26
N LEU A 21 0.75 -1.34 -4.76
CA LEU A 21 1.87 -2.08 -5.33
C LEU A 21 1.70 -3.59 -5.16
N THR A 22 1.17 -4.04 -4.02
CA THR A 22 1.02 -5.47 -3.71
C THR A 22 -0.31 -6.04 -4.20
N TYR A 23 -1.41 -5.31 -4.05
CA TYR A 23 -2.77 -5.80 -4.29
C TYR A 23 -3.41 -5.23 -5.57
N GLY A 24 -2.73 -4.30 -6.26
CA GLY A 24 -3.23 -3.64 -7.47
C GLY A 24 -4.14 -2.44 -7.19
N SER A 25 -4.93 -2.49 -6.12
CA SER A 25 -5.71 -1.35 -5.61
C SER A 25 -5.99 -1.50 -4.12
N PHE A 26 -6.42 -0.41 -3.47
CA PHE A 26 -6.92 -0.49 -2.09
C PHE A 26 -8.20 -1.32 -2.00
N ASP A 27 -9.13 -1.18 -2.95
CA ASP A 27 -10.38 -1.93 -2.94
C ASP A 27 -10.15 -3.45 -3.07
N ALA A 28 -9.19 -3.89 -3.89
CA ALA A 28 -8.83 -5.31 -4.00
C ALA A 28 -8.21 -5.87 -2.71
N PHE A 29 -7.51 -5.03 -1.95
CA PHE A 29 -7.01 -5.37 -0.62
C PHE A 29 -8.15 -5.44 0.41
N GLU A 30 -9.08 -4.49 0.36
CA GLU A 30 -10.26 -4.43 1.24
C GLU A 30 -11.15 -5.66 1.02
N ASP A 31 -11.46 -6.03 -0.23
CA ASP A 31 -12.25 -7.21 -0.57
C ASP A 31 -11.61 -8.51 -0.04
N GLN A 32 -10.30 -8.68 -0.24
CA GLN A 32 -9.57 -9.83 0.30
C GLN A 32 -9.60 -9.88 1.83
N THR A 33 -9.46 -8.72 2.48
CA THR A 33 -9.51 -8.63 3.94
C THR A 33 -10.90 -8.97 4.48
N LEU A 34 -11.96 -8.47 3.84
CA LEU A 34 -13.34 -8.77 4.19
C LEU A 34 -13.65 -10.27 4.01
N ALA A 35 -13.12 -10.92 2.98
CA ALA A 35 -13.24 -12.37 2.80
C ALA A 35 -12.57 -13.14 3.95
N LEU A 36 -11.39 -12.71 4.40
CA LEU A 36 -10.70 -13.34 5.54
C LEU A 36 -11.44 -13.13 6.88
N ILE A 37 -12.15 -12.01 7.04
CA ILE A 37 -13.04 -11.79 8.17
C ILE A 37 -14.23 -12.75 8.10
N ASP A 38 -14.84 -12.92 6.93
CA ASP A 38 -15.97 -13.83 6.72
C ASP A 38 -15.58 -15.30 6.99
N GLU A 39 -14.37 -15.69 6.57
CA GLU A 39 -13.77 -17.00 6.86
C GLU A 39 -13.40 -17.20 8.35
N GLY A 40 -13.55 -16.16 9.19
CA GLY A 40 -13.20 -16.20 10.62
C GLY A 40 -11.68 -16.26 10.88
N LYS A 41 -10.85 -15.98 9.87
CA LYS A 41 -9.38 -15.93 10.00
C LYS A 41 -8.90 -14.62 10.62
N LEU A 42 -9.72 -13.58 10.53
CA LEU A 42 -9.47 -12.27 11.10
C LEU A 42 -10.64 -11.86 12.00
N ASP A 43 -10.32 -11.21 13.12
CA ASP A 43 -11.35 -10.63 13.97
C ASP A 43 -12.04 -9.46 13.26
N ARG A 44 -13.38 -9.45 13.31
CA ARG A 44 -14.20 -8.43 12.65
C ARG A 44 -14.06 -7.06 13.30
N GLY A 45 -14.05 -7.00 14.63
CA GLY A 45 -14.01 -5.73 15.37
C GLY A 45 -12.68 -5.01 15.14
N ASP A 46 -11.58 -5.72 15.32
CA ASP A 46 -10.24 -5.19 15.13
C ASP A 46 -9.98 -4.83 13.66
N MET A 47 -10.28 -5.74 12.72
CA MET A 47 -9.92 -5.49 11.32
C MET A 47 -10.75 -4.41 10.64
N VAL A 48 -12.00 -4.15 11.06
CA VAL A 48 -12.76 -3.01 10.54
C VAL A 48 -12.12 -1.68 10.94
N ALA A 49 -11.61 -1.59 12.18
CA ALA A 49 -10.88 -0.40 12.63
C ALA A 49 -9.56 -0.22 11.86
N VAL A 50 -8.83 -1.33 11.63
CA VAL A 50 -7.59 -1.34 10.83
C VAL A 50 -7.86 -0.90 9.39
N LEU A 51 -8.87 -1.46 8.72
CA LEU A 51 -9.26 -1.08 7.35
C LEU A 51 -9.59 0.41 7.26
N THR A 52 -10.34 0.93 8.23
CA THR A 52 -10.68 2.37 8.29
C THR A 52 -9.42 3.25 8.41
N ALA A 53 -8.48 2.87 9.27
CA ALA A 53 -7.22 3.59 9.44
C ALA A 53 -6.36 3.52 8.17
N LEU A 54 -6.25 2.34 7.54
CA LEU A 54 -5.49 2.15 6.31
C LEU A 54 -6.11 2.91 5.13
N ARG A 55 -7.44 2.97 5.03
CA ARG A 55 -8.14 3.75 3.99
C ARG A 55 -7.78 5.22 4.10
N ARG A 56 -7.82 5.78 5.32
CA ARG A 56 -7.40 7.17 5.57
C ARG A 56 -5.93 7.39 5.23
N TRP A 57 -5.04 6.54 5.73
CA TRP A 57 -3.61 6.59 5.43
C TRP A 57 -3.31 6.55 3.92
N HIS A 58 -4.07 5.73 3.18
CA HIS A 58 -3.99 5.60 1.73
C HIS A 58 -4.49 6.86 1.00
N THR A 59 -5.70 7.32 1.31
CA THR A 59 -6.34 8.50 0.69
C THR A 59 -5.58 9.79 0.98
N ASP A 60 -5.13 9.97 2.23
CA ASP A 60 -4.39 11.15 2.66
C ASP A 60 -2.94 11.15 2.19
N ARG A 61 -2.53 10.09 1.46
CA ARG A 61 -1.15 9.87 0.97
C ARG A 61 -0.09 9.98 2.07
N LEU A 62 -0.43 9.58 3.29
CA LEU A 62 0.48 9.59 4.44
C LEU A 62 1.59 8.53 4.30
N TRP A 63 1.46 7.64 3.33
CA TRP A 63 2.52 6.78 2.82
C TRP A 63 3.56 7.52 1.96
N GLY A 64 3.36 8.80 1.62
CA GLY A 64 4.34 9.60 0.89
C GLY A 64 5.63 9.89 1.67
N GLY A 65 5.59 9.77 3.00
CA GLY A 65 6.79 9.77 3.85
C GLY A 65 7.54 8.44 3.81
N TRP A 66 6.95 7.38 3.26
CA TRP A 66 7.55 6.06 3.13
C TRP A 66 8.56 6.07 1.99
N ARG A 67 9.82 5.79 2.31
CA ARG A 67 10.93 5.67 1.37
C ARG A 67 11.35 4.20 1.31
N TYR A 68 11.97 3.81 0.20
CA TYR A 68 12.69 2.54 0.13
C TYR A 68 14.18 2.82 0.26
N ARG A 69 14.85 2.06 1.12
CA ARG A 69 16.30 2.05 1.22
C ARG A 69 16.92 1.50 -0.06
N GLY A 70 18.21 1.74 -0.23
CA GLY A 70 18.97 1.19 -1.37
C GLY A 70 18.99 -0.33 -1.45
N ASP A 71 18.63 -1.03 -0.37
CA ASP A 71 18.49 -2.49 -0.27
C ASP A 71 17.05 -3.00 -0.53
N GLY A 72 16.11 -2.11 -0.86
CA GLY A 72 14.71 -2.43 -1.12
C GLY A 72 13.84 -2.60 0.12
N SER A 73 14.40 -2.44 1.33
CA SER A 73 13.60 -2.43 2.56
C SER A 73 12.87 -1.10 2.73
N PRO A 74 11.62 -1.10 3.25
CA PRO A 74 10.89 0.13 3.47
C PRO A 74 11.34 0.86 4.74
N GLU A 75 11.42 2.18 4.69
CA GLU A 75 11.69 3.05 5.83
C GLU A 75 10.73 4.23 5.88
N TYR A 76 10.26 4.59 7.07
CA TYR A 76 9.47 5.81 7.26
C TYR A 76 10.44 6.99 7.38
N GLY A 77 10.37 7.94 6.44
CA GLY A 77 11.11 9.19 6.49
C GLY A 77 10.62 10.03 7.67
N ARG A 78 11.51 10.26 8.64
CA ARG A 78 11.25 11.10 9.81
C ARG A 78 11.46 12.58 9.48
#